data_AF-A0A2G9T4I1-F1
#
_entry.id   AF-A0A2G9T4I1-F1
#
_cell.length_a   1.000
_cell.length_b   1.000
_cell.length_c   1.000
_cell.angle_alpha   90.00
_cell.angle_beta   90.00
_cell.angle_gamma   90.00
#
_symmetry.space_group_name_H-M   'P 1'
#
loop_
_entity.id
_entity.type
_entity.pdbx_description
1 polymer ?
#
loop_
_entity_poly.entity_id
_entity_poly.type
_entity_poly.pdbx_seq_one_letter_code
_entity_poly.pdbx_strand_id
1 'polypeptide(L)'
;LAGIERAEEKLAVMVHTATFDETLNTISEQLDSYATSAKLIQESEQLRMILQAILALLNHLNGSSIEEKVVGGFCTSQLEEVCSAQLPDGSSLLQTLTAFIRDRAPYASDAADLVEPLSSTAK
;
A
#
# COMPACT_ATOMS: atom_id res chain seq x y z
N LEU A 1 -0.94 -49.55 14.23
CA LEU A 1 0.00 -48.95 13.25
C LEU A 1 0.95 -49.98 12.64
N ALA A 2 1.60 -50.86 13.42
CA ALA A 2 2.62 -51.81 12.93
C ALA A 2 2.18 -52.88 11.89
N GLY A 3 0.88 -53.03 11.61
CA GLY A 3 0.36 -53.98 10.61
C GLY A 3 -0.12 -53.35 9.31
N ILE A 4 -0.08 -52.02 9.18
CA ILE A 4 -0.48 -51.30 7.97
C ILE A 4 0.81 -50.82 7.30
N GLU A 5 1.08 -51.33 6.10
CA GLU A 5 2.19 -50.86 5.29
C GLU A 5 2.01 -49.36 4.97
N ARG A 6 3.07 -48.56 5.21
CA ARG A 6 3.12 -47.11 4.96
C ARG A 6 1.99 -46.34 5.64
N ALA A 7 1.69 -46.71 6.89
CA ALA A 7 0.58 -46.14 7.65
C ALA A 7 0.73 -44.63 7.85
N GLU A 8 1.96 -44.13 8.03
CA GLU A 8 2.24 -42.71 8.23
C GLU A 8 1.97 -41.92 6.95
N GLU A 9 2.42 -42.40 5.78
CA GLU A 9 2.17 -41.71 4.51
C GLU A 9 0.70 -41.74 4.13
N LYS A 10 0.00 -42.85 4.40
CA LYS A 10 -1.45 -42.94 4.19
C LYS A 10 -2.20 -41.96 5.08
N LEU A 11 -1.82 -41.84 6.35
CA LEU A 11 -2.41 -40.87 7.26
C LEU A 11 -2.14 -39.44 6.79
N ALA A 12 -0.92 -39.13 6.33
CA ALA A 12 -0.57 -37.82 5.79
C ALA A 12 -1.41 -37.47 4.54
N VAL A 13 -1.62 -38.42 3.62
CA VAL A 13 -2.50 -38.22 2.46
C VAL A 13 -3.95 -38.01 2.88
N MET A 14 -4.45 -38.75 3.88
CA MET A 14 -5.81 -38.57 4.40
C MET A 14 -6.01 -37.21 5.04
N VAL A 15 -5.05 -36.75 5.86
CA VAL A 15 -5.06 -35.41 6.45
C VAL A 15 -5.02 -34.35 5.37
N HIS A 16 -4.09 -34.45 4.42
CA HIS A 16 -4.00 -33.53 3.30
C HIS A 16 -5.31 -33.45 2.52
N THR A 17 -5.89 -34.60 2.16
CA THR A 17 -7.17 -34.65 1.42
C THR A 17 -8.31 -34.02 2.22
N ALA A 18 -8.34 -34.21 3.55
CA ALA A 18 -9.38 -33.64 4.39
C ALA A 18 -9.27 -32.11 4.54
N THR A 19 -8.04 -31.56 4.52
CA THR A 19 -7.80 -30.12 4.71
C THR A 19 -7.61 -29.35 3.40
N PHE A 20 -7.47 -30.04 2.27
CA PHE A 20 -7.07 -29.42 1.00
C PHE A 20 -8.05 -28.35 0.52
N ASP A 21 -9.36 -28.63 0.58
CA ASP A 21 -10.37 -27.67 0.13
C ASP A 21 -10.39 -26.42 1.02
N GLU A 22 -10.23 -26.59 2.33
CA GLU A 22 -10.16 -25.47 3.28
C GLU A 22 -8.91 -24.61 3.06
N THR A 23 -7.74 -25.25 2.85
CA THR A 23 -6.50 -24.52 2.58
C THR A 23 -6.55 -23.81 1.22
N LEU A 24 -7.13 -24.44 0.19
CA LEU A 24 -7.34 -23.80 -1.10
C LEU A 24 -8.26 -22.59 -1.00
N ASN A 25 -9.39 -22.72 -0.30
CA ASN A 25 -10.34 -21.61 -0.14
C ASN A 25 -9.68 -20.43 0.59
N THR A 26 -8.94 -20.71 1.66
CA THR A 26 -8.20 -19.69 2.42
C THR A 26 -7.20 -18.94 1.53
N ILE A 27 -6.41 -19.68 0.73
CA ILE A 27 -5.44 -19.09 -0.20
C ILE A 27 -6.14 -18.27 -1.28
N SER A 28 -7.26 -18.76 -1.82
CA SER A 28 -8.03 -18.06 -2.85
C SER A 28 -8.57 -16.73 -2.33
N GLU A 29 -9.17 -16.73 -1.14
CA GLU A 29 -9.72 -15.51 -0.52
C GLU A 29 -8.62 -14.46 -0.25
N GLN A 30 -7.44 -14.90 0.23
CA GLN A 30 -6.29 -14.01 0.40
C GLN A 30 -5.84 -13.43 -0.94
N LEU A 31 -5.70 -14.26 -1.97
CA LEU A 31 -5.26 -13.81 -3.30
C LEU A 31 -6.25 -12.82 -3.91
N ASP A 32 -7.55 -13.07 -3.80
CA ASP A 32 -8.60 -12.17 -4.28
C ASP A 32 -8.59 -10.83 -3.53
N SER A 33 -8.34 -10.85 -2.22
CA SER A 33 -8.15 -9.65 -1.40
C SER A 33 -6.93 -8.84 -1.88
N TYR A 34 -5.78 -9.48 -2.10
CA TYR A 34 -4.58 -8.81 -2.64
C TYR A 34 -4.82 -8.23 -4.03
N ALA A 35 -5.46 -8.99 -4.92
CA ALA A 35 -5.75 -8.54 -6.29
C ALA A 35 -6.69 -7.32 -6.28
N THR A 36 -7.72 -7.34 -5.44
CA THR A 36 -8.66 -6.23 -5.29
C THR A 36 -7.95 -4.98 -4.76
N SER A 37 -7.15 -5.13 -3.70
CA SER A 37 -6.38 -4.03 -3.11
C SER A 37 -5.35 -3.43 -4.07
N ALA A 38 -4.65 -4.26 -4.85
CA ALA A 38 -3.74 -3.79 -5.89
C ALA A 38 -4.48 -2.97 -6.96
N LYS A 39 -5.67 -3.42 -7.37
CA LYS A 39 -6.51 -2.73 -8.34
C LYS A 39 -7.00 -1.37 -7.80
N LEU A 40 -7.47 -1.33 -6.56
CA LEU A 40 -7.90 -0.09 -5.90
C LEU A 40 -6.78 0.96 -5.84
N ILE A 41 -5.56 0.55 -5.49
CA ILE A 41 -4.38 1.44 -5.50
C ILE A 41 -4.07 1.93 -6.91
N GLN A 42 -4.07 1.03 -7.90
CA GLN A 42 -3.71 1.35 -9.28
C GLN A 42 -4.70 2.33 -9.93
N GLU A 43 -5.99 2.11 -9.70
CA GLU A 43 -7.08 2.86 -10.33
C GLU A 43 -7.38 4.18 -9.60
N SER A 44 -6.92 4.37 -8.36
CA SER A 44 -7.16 5.61 -7.62
C SER A 44 -6.46 6.81 -8.23
N GLU A 45 -7.26 7.71 -8.82
CA GLU A 45 -6.79 9.02 -9.28
C GLU A 45 -6.45 9.93 -8.11
N GLN A 46 -7.21 9.84 -7.02
CA GLN A 46 -7.02 10.63 -5.81
C GLN A 46 -5.66 10.36 -5.17
N LEU A 47 -5.30 9.08 -4.99
CA LEU A 47 -3.99 8.70 -4.48
C LEU A 47 -2.88 9.19 -5.41
N ARG A 48 -3.05 9.05 -6.73
CA ARG A 48 -2.07 9.51 -7.72
C ARG A 48 -1.84 11.02 -7.64
N MET A 49 -2.89 11.81 -7.46
CA MET A 49 -2.76 13.25 -7.27
C MET A 49 -2.04 13.60 -5.96
N ILE A 50 -2.33 12.92 -4.86
CA ILE A 50 -1.65 13.13 -3.58
C ILE A 50 -0.15 12.87 -3.75
N LEU A 51 0.22 11.74 -4.38
CA LEU A 51 1.62 11.40 -4.66
C LEU A 51 2.28 12.42 -5.58
N GLN A 52 1.57 12.90 -6.60
CA GLN A 52 2.08 13.93 -7.51
C GLN A 52 2.29 15.29 -6.80
N ALA A 53 1.39 15.66 -5.89
CA ALA A 53 1.53 16.88 -5.09
C ALA A 53 2.73 16.79 -4.15
N ILE A 54 2.93 15.64 -3.50
CA ILE A 54 4.12 15.38 -2.68
C ILE A 54 5.39 15.49 -3.53
N LEU A 55 5.43 14.86 -4.71
CA LEU A 55 6.57 14.92 -5.61
C LEU A 55 6.87 16.36 -6.07
N ALA A 56 5.84 17.15 -6.37
CA ALA A 56 5.99 18.55 -6.75
C ALA A 56 6.56 19.39 -5.60
N LEU A 57 6.08 19.19 -4.37
CA LEU A 57 6.61 19.86 -3.18
C LEU A 57 8.08 19.48 -2.93
N LEU A 58 8.41 18.18 -2.98
CA LEU A 58 9.79 17.70 -2.84
C LEU A 58 10.72 18.33 -3.88
N ASN A 59 10.31 18.35 -5.15
CA ASN A 59 11.11 18.94 -6.22
C ASN A 59 11.24 20.47 -6.09
N HIS A 60 10.23 21.14 -5.53
CA HIS A 60 10.32 22.57 -5.27
C HIS A 60 11.33 22.88 -4.16
N LEU A 61 11.32 22.08 -3.09
CA LEU A 61 12.22 22.25 -1.95
C LEU A 61 13.66 21.89 -2.29
N ASN A 62 13.85 20.83 -3.08
CA ASN A 62 15.16 20.37 -3.53
C ASN A 62 15.65 21.11 -4.80
N GLY A 63 14.87 22.03 -5.37
CA GLY A 63 15.15 22.62 -6.70
C GLY A 63 15.75 24.03 -6.63
N SER A 64 16.52 24.34 -5.59
CA SER A 64 17.00 25.70 -5.34
C SER A 64 18.32 26.03 -6.03
N SER A 65 19.05 25.03 -6.53
CA SER A 65 20.23 25.21 -7.37
C SER A 65 20.12 24.50 -8.74
N ILE A 66 20.79 25.03 -9.75
CA ILE A 66 20.85 24.48 -11.13
C ILE A 66 21.48 23.06 -11.17
N GLU A 67 22.19 22.66 -10.11
CA GLU A 67 22.85 21.36 -10.00
C GLU A 67 21.94 20.29 -9.36
N GLU A 68 20.85 20.68 -8.72
CA GLU A 68 19.91 19.76 -8.09
C GLU A 68 18.95 19.17 -9.13
N LYS A 69 19.05 17.86 -9.34
CA LYS A 69 18.23 17.14 -10.31
C LYS A 69 16.79 17.02 -9.81
N VAL A 70 15.85 17.53 -10.60
CA VAL A 70 14.42 17.20 -10.48
C VAL A 70 14.27 15.68 -10.52
N VAL A 71 13.67 15.11 -9.47
CA VAL A 71 13.41 13.67 -9.39
C VAL A 71 12.08 13.34 -10.05
N GLY A 72 12.03 12.22 -10.78
CA GLY A 72 10.83 11.74 -11.48
C GLY A 72 9.85 10.95 -10.62
N GLY A 73 10.22 10.64 -9.37
CA GLY A 73 9.42 9.85 -8.45
C GLY A 73 10.16 9.59 -7.14
N PHE A 74 9.46 8.99 -6.18
CA PHE A 74 9.99 8.56 -4.89
C PHE A 74 9.38 7.22 -4.50
N CYS A 75 10.05 6.48 -3.61
CA CYS A 75 9.53 5.19 -3.13
C CYS A 75 8.39 5.43 -2.12
N THR A 76 7.25 4.76 -2.30
CA THR A 76 6.11 4.89 -1.37
C THR A 76 6.44 4.42 0.05
N SER A 77 7.44 3.56 0.22
CA SER A 77 7.98 3.18 1.54
C SER A 77 8.59 4.35 2.32
N GLN A 78 8.92 5.46 1.66
CA GLN A 78 9.47 6.66 2.29
C GLN A 78 8.38 7.69 2.64
N LEU A 79 7.09 7.39 2.41
CA LEU A 79 6.00 8.33 2.64
C LEU A 79 5.97 8.89 4.06
N GLU A 80 6.24 8.06 5.07
CA GLU A 80 6.24 8.50 6.47
C GLU A 80 7.35 9.53 6.75
N GLU A 81 8.56 9.29 6.25
CA GLU A 81 9.69 10.20 6.36
C GLU A 81 9.46 11.49 5.57
N VAL A 82 8.98 11.38 4.33
CA VAL A 82 8.68 12.51 3.45
C VAL A 82 7.60 13.41 4.05
N CYS A 83 6.51 12.83 4.57
CA CYS A 83 5.41 13.57 5.17
C CYS A 83 5.79 14.25 6.49
N SER A 84 6.78 13.71 7.22
CA SER A 84 7.29 14.29 8.47
C SER A 84 8.40 15.31 8.27
N ALA A 85 8.96 15.43 7.06
CA ALA A 85 9.98 16.43 6.74
C ALA A 85 9.48 17.85 7.01
N GLN A 86 10.30 18.64 7.72
CA GLN A 86 10.01 20.03 8.04
C GLN A 86 10.44 20.95 6.90
N LEU A 87 9.57 21.91 6.61
CA LEU A 87 9.81 23.00 5.67
C LEU A 87 10.52 24.16 6.39
N PRO A 88 11.11 25.13 5.65
CA PRO A 88 11.80 26.28 6.23
C PRO A 88 10.91 27.15 7.15
N ASP A 89 9.59 27.10 6.98
CA ASP A 89 8.61 27.81 7.82
C ASP A 89 8.24 27.05 9.11
N GLY A 90 8.84 25.88 9.34
CA GLY A 90 8.60 25.02 10.50
C GLY A 90 7.37 24.11 10.38
N SER A 91 6.59 24.22 9.31
CA SER A 91 5.50 23.30 9.04
C SER A 91 6.02 21.97 8.48
N SER A 92 5.28 20.88 8.65
CA SER A 92 5.61 19.63 7.96
C SER A 92 5.06 19.64 6.53
N LEU A 93 5.68 18.84 5.66
CA LEU A 93 5.17 18.62 4.29
C LEU A 93 3.71 18.12 4.32
N LEU A 94 3.36 17.24 5.28
CA LEU A 94 1.98 16.79 5.46
C LEU A 94 1.01 17.92 5.80
N GLN A 95 1.40 18.87 6.65
CA GLN A 95 0.56 20.02 7.00
C GLN A 95 0.28 20.90 5.77
N THR A 96 1.33 21.18 5.00
CA THR A 96 1.23 21.95 3.75
C THR A 96 0.37 21.22 2.70
N LEU A 97 0.58 19.92 2.54
CA LEU A 97 -0.21 19.08 1.65
C LEU A 97 -1.69 19.05 2.05
N THR A 98 -1.97 18.94 3.35
CA THR A 98 -3.35 18.93 3.88
C THR A 98 -4.05 20.25 3.59
N ALA A 99 -3.37 21.38 3.80
CA ALA A 99 -3.91 22.70 3.46
C ALA A 99 -4.17 22.81 1.95
N PHE A 100 -3.24 22.35 1.12
CA PHE A 100 -3.40 22.33 -0.33
C PHE A 100 -4.61 21.50 -0.77
N ILE A 101 -4.75 20.27 -0.27
CA ILE A 101 -5.88 19.38 -0.60
C ILE A 101 -7.20 20.05 -0.20
N ARG A 102 -7.30 20.55 1.04
CA ARG A 102 -8.51 21.21 1.54
C ARG A 102 -8.91 22.41 0.67
N ASP A 103 -7.94 23.23 0.29
CA ASP A 103 -8.21 24.53 -0.34
C ASP A 103 -8.28 24.46 -1.88
N ARG A 104 -7.64 23.46 -2.51
CA ARG A 104 -7.46 23.37 -3.98
C ARG A 104 -7.93 22.07 -4.61
N ALA A 105 -7.93 20.96 -3.87
CA ALA A 105 -8.27 19.65 -4.43
C ALA A 105 -9.05 18.80 -3.41
N PRO A 106 -10.22 19.26 -2.91
CA PRO A 106 -10.92 18.60 -1.81
C PRO A 106 -11.30 17.16 -2.13
N TYR A 107 -11.64 16.86 -3.39
CA TYR A 107 -11.93 15.51 -3.89
C TYR A 107 -10.75 14.51 -3.74
N ALA A 108 -9.52 14.98 -3.49
CA ALA A 108 -8.41 14.09 -3.16
C ALA A 108 -8.59 13.44 -1.77
N SER A 109 -9.43 13.98 -0.88
CA SER A 109 -9.73 13.36 0.41
C SER A 109 -10.40 12.01 0.30
N ASP A 110 -11.07 11.72 -0.83
CA ASP A 110 -11.73 10.44 -1.08
C ASP A 110 -10.73 9.27 -1.17
N ALA A 111 -9.42 9.56 -1.28
CA ALA A 111 -8.37 8.55 -1.07
C ALA A 111 -8.44 7.89 0.31
N ALA A 112 -9.10 8.50 1.31
CA ALA A 112 -9.34 7.90 2.61
C ALA A 112 -10.20 6.63 2.54
N ASP A 113 -11.06 6.50 1.54
CA ASP A 113 -11.91 5.31 1.33
C ASP A 113 -11.08 4.06 0.99
N LEU A 114 -9.81 4.24 0.61
CA LEU A 114 -8.88 3.14 0.39
C LEU A 114 -8.33 2.55 1.69
N VAL A 115 -8.38 3.27 2.82
CA VAL A 115 -7.69 2.86 4.05
C VAL A 115 -8.27 1.57 4.62
N GLU A 116 -9.60 1.48 4.73
CA GLU A 116 -10.28 0.31 5.26
C GLU A 116 -9.97 -0.98 4.45
N PRO A 117 -10.21 -1.03 3.13
CA PRO A 117 -9.93 -2.24 2.35
C PRO A 117 -8.46 -2.63 2.41
N LEU A 118 -7.53 -1.67 2.29
CA LEU A 118 -6.10 -1.97 2.35
C LEU A 118 -5.64 -2.48 3.72
N SER A 119 -6.21 -1.94 4.81
CA SER A 119 -5.91 -2.40 6.17
C SER A 119 -6.39 -3.83 6.43
N SER A 120 -7.43 -4.27 5.71
CA SER A 120 -7.94 -5.64 5.81
C SER A 120 -7.02 -6.64 5.09
N THR A 121 -6.47 -6.25 3.93
CA THR A 121 -5.53 -7.07 3.17
C THR A 121 -4.13 -7.13 3.79
N ALA A 122 -3.75 -6.13 4.59
CA ALA A 122 -2.44 -6.08 5.24
C ALA A 122 -2.31 -7.00 6.47
N LYS A 123 -3.42 -7.62 6.93
CA LYS A 123 -3.47 -8.54 8.07
C LYS A 123 -3.30 -9.99 7.60
#